data_AF-A0ABD5RD89-F1
#
_entry.id   AF-A0ABD5RD89-F1
#
_cell.length_a   1.000
_cell.length_b   1.000
_cell.length_c   1.000
_cell.angle_alpha   90.00
_cell.angle_beta   90.00
_cell.angle_gamma   90.00
#
_symmetry.space_group_name_H-M   'P 1'
#
loop_
_entity.id
_entity.type
_entity.pdbx_description
1 polymer ?
#
loop_
_entity_poly.entity_id
_entity_poly.type
_entity_poly.pdbx_seq_one_letter_code
_entity_poly.pdbx_strand_id
1 'polypeptide(L)'
;MTANQKGDRRERELVNRLDEAGFAVMRAPASGSATTRELPDVLAGDGGVFYAIEAKSSSGDPIYLTWEEVDALRFFADSFGAEALIAARFDREDWAFFAPHELHQTPKGNFRVKKEKAVEEGRRIADLLPDDEDERRNDPSEVANAVRQGVLSYADAGEMFDSTDDLRALLAALDAED
;
A
#
# COMPACT_ATOMS: atom_id res chain seq x y z
N MET A 1 -5.31 28.45 12.96
CA MET A 1 -5.41 27.15 12.26
C MET A 1 -4.32 26.26 12.83
N THR A 2 -4.68 25.35 13.74
CA THR A 2 -3.74 24.45 14.45
C THR A 2 -3.20 23.38 13.49
N ALA A 3 -1.97 22.92 13.70
CA ALA A 3 -1.30 21.94 12.85
C ALA A 3 -2.13 20.66 12.62
N ASN A 4 -2.90 20.21 13.63
CA ASN A 4 -3.81 19.07 13.54
C ASN A 4 -4.90 19.22 12.45
N GLN A 5 -5.44 20.41 12.21
CA GLN A 5 -6.49 20.59 11.20
C GLN A 5 -5.94 20.47 9.77
N LYS A 6 -4.65 20.79 9.56
CA LYS A 6 -3.99 20.68 8.26
C LYS A 6 -3.54 19.25 7.96
N GLY A 7 -2.98 18.55 8.95
CA GLY A 7 -2.66 17.12 8.85
C GLY A 7 -3.90 16.30 8.50
N ASP A 8 -4.98 16.50 9.28
CA ASP A 8 -6.27 15.86 9.08
C ASP A 8 -6.92 16.19 7.71
N ARG A 9 -6.61 17.33 7.08
CA ARG A 9 -7.05 17.62 5.70
C ARG A 9 -6.23 16.87 4.67
N ARG A 10 -4.90 16.82 4.81
CA ARG A 10 -4.01 16.15 3.84
C ARG A 10 -4.13 14.64 3.90
N GLU A 11 -4.28 14.07 5.08
CA GLU A 11 -4.61 12.65 5.23
C GLU A 11 -5.95 12.30 4.56
N ARG A 12 -7.00 13.12 4.76
CA ARG A 12 -8.27 12.92 4.05
C ARG A 12 -8.14 13.03 2.54
N GLU A 13 -7.33 13.98 2.06
CA GLU A 13 -7.01 14.08 0.63
C GLU A 13 -6.37 12.79 0.13
N LEU A 14 -5.37 12.25 0.85
CA LEU A 14 -4.73 10.98 0.48
C LEU A 14 -5.72 9.82 0.48
N VAL A 15 -6.53 9.69 1.53
CA VAL A 15 -7.55 8.62 1.65
C VAL A 15 -8.53 8.66 0.48
N ASN A 16 -9.10 9.84 0.20
CA ASN A 16 -10.05 9.98 -0.90
C ASN A 16 -9.40 9.65 -2.26
N ARG A 17 -8.13 10.06 -2.46
CA ARG A 17 -7.43 9.80 -3.73
C ARG A 17 -7.11 8.32 -3.94
N LEU A 18 -6.78 7.59 -2.87
CA LEU A 18 -6.57 6.14 -2.92
C LEU A 18 -7.89 5.40 -3.16
N ASP A 19 -8.97 5.81 -2.49
CA ASP A 19 -10.33 5.27 -2.67
C ASP A 19 -10.84 5.51 -4.11
N GLU A 20 -10.68 6.73 -4.63
CA GLU A 20 -10.97 7.09 -6.03
C GLU A 20 -10.17 6.26 -7.04
N ALA A 21 -9.00 5.76 -6.65
CA ALA A 21 -8.15 4.90 -7.47
C ALA A 21 -8.46 3.40 -7.34
N GLY A 22 -9.44 3.02 -6.52
CA GLY A 22 -9.92 1.64 -6.41
C GLY A 22 -9.39 0.84 -5.21
N PHE A 23 -8.60 1.46 -4.33
CA PHE A 23 -8.21 0.82 -3.08
C PHE A 23 -9.36 0.85 -2.06
N ALA A 24 -9.53 -0.23 -1.28
CA ALA A 24 -10.21 -0.14 0.00
C ALA A 24 -9.28 0.55 1.00
N VAL A 25 -9.73 1.65 1.61
CA VAL A 25 -8.88 2.50 2.45
C VAL A 25 -9.46 2.67 3.84
N MET A 26 -8.60 2.58 4.85
CA MET A 26 -8.91 3.03 6.21
C MET A 26 -7.85 3.99 6.73
N ARG A 27 -8.29 4.99 7.49
CA ARG A 27 -7.39 5.86 8.25
C ARG A 27 -7.28 5.36 9.68
N ALA A 28 -6.08 5.32 10.23
CA ALA A 28 -5.91 4.97 11.64
C ALA A 28 -6.64 6.00 12.54
N PRO A 29 -7.22 5.56 13.67
CA PRO A 29 -7.75 6.48 14.65
C PRO A 29 -6.60 7.37 15.12
N ALA A 30 -6.83 8.70 15.11
CA ALA A 30 -5.83 9.74 15.30
C ALA A 30 -4.62 9.27 16.11
N SER A 31 -3.43 9.32 15.49
CA SER A 31 -2.11 8.91 16.00
C SER A 31 -1.63 9.64 17.26
N GLY A 32 -2.55 10.28 17.99
CA GLY A 32 -2.32 10.91 19.28
C GLY A 32 -2.22 9.92 20.44
N SER A 33 -1.69 10.43 21.56
CA SER A 33 -1.28 9.79 22.83
C SER A 33 -2.29 8.89 23.57
N ALA A 34 -3.38 8.48 22.95
CA ALA A 34 -4.40 7.61 23.54
C ALA A 34 -4.06 6.12 23.46
N THR A 35 -3.10 5.72 22.62
CA THR A 35 -2.65 4.33 22.52
C THR A 35 -1.12 4.26 22.49
N THR A 36 -0.56 3.20 23.07
CA THR A 36 0.87 2.86 23.00
C THR A 36 1.24 2.17 21.70
N ARG A 37 0.30 2.05 20.76
CA ARG A 37 0.50 1.36 19.50
C ARG A 37 0.86 2.39 18.45
N GLU A 38 2.03 2.22 17.85
CA GLU A 38 2.42 3.00 16.69
C GLU A 38 1.71 2.40 15.47
N LEU A 39 0.83 3.19 14.87
CA LEU A 39 0.00 2.82 13.73
C LEU A 39 0.41 3.70 12.54
N PRO A 40 0.36 3.20 11.30
CA PRO A 40 0.49 4.04 10.13
C PRO A 40 -0.69 5.02 10.06
N ASP A 41 -0.54 6.12 9.32
CA ASP A 41 -1.64 7.07 9.10
C ASP A 41 -2.78 6.43 8.30
N VAL A 42 -2.44 5.66 7.25
CA VAL A 42 -3.38 5.06 6.30
C VAL A 42 -3.03 3.60 6.04
N LEU A 43 -4.06 2.75 5.96
CA LEU A 43 -3.98 1.43 5.33
C LEU A 43 -4.82 1.44 4.05
N ALA A 44 -4.25 0.90 2.99
CA ALA A 44 -4.93 0.76 1.71
C ALA A 44 -4.65 -0.63 1.12
N GLY A 45 -5.62 -1.21 0.42
CA GLY A 45 -5.39 -2.46 -0.31
C GLY A 45 -6.49 -2.75 -1.31
N ASP A 46 -6.21 -3.59 -2.30
CA ASP A 46 -7.16 -3.98 -3.35
C ASP A 46 -7.57 -5.45 -3.29
N GLY A 47 -7.11 -6.17 -2.26
CA GLY A 47 -7.30 -7.61 -2.08
C GLY A 47 -6.09 -8.45 -2.51
N GLY A 48 -5.25 -7.92 -3.41
CA GLY A 48 -3.96 -8.53 -3.77
C GLY A 48 -2.80 -7.87 -3.05
N VAL A 49 -2.69 -6.55 -3.15
CA VAL A 49 -1.65 -5.77 -2.48
C VAL A 49 -2.21 -4.97 -1.31
N PHE A 50 -1.42 -4.85 -0.25
CA PHE A 50 -1.74 -4.07 0.94
C PHE A 50 -0.59 -3.12 1.26
N TYR A 51 -0.92 -1.87 1.57
CA TYR A 51 0.02 -0.81 1.89
C TYR A 51 -0.26 -0.23 3.27
N ALA A 52 0.79 -0.14 4.09
CA ALA A 52 0.83 0.68 5.30
C ALA A 52 1.55 1.98 4.96
N ILE A 53 0.86 3.11 5.14
CA ILE A 53 1.30 4.40 4.61
C ILE A 53 1.46 5.43 5.72
N GLU A 54 2.66 6.00 5.81
CA GLU A 54 2.96 7.20 6.61
C GLU A 54 2.87 8.43 5.73
N ALA A 55 2.02 9.40 6.08
CA ALA A 55 1.72 10.56 5.24
C ALA A 55 2.44 11.82 5.75
N LYS A 56 3.37 12.36 4.95
CA LYS A 56 4.04 13.63 5.23
C LYS A 56 3.69 14.67 4.20
N SER A 57 3.34 15.88 4.66
CA SER A 57 3.11 17.02 3.79
C SER A 57 3.88 18.26 4.24
N SER A 58 4.36 19.06 3.29
CA SER A 58 5.16 20.25 3.59
C SER A 58 5.01 21.33 2.52
N SER A 59 5.02 22.58 2.96
CA SER A 59 5.17 23.75 2.07
C SER A 59 6.65 24.08 1.77
N GLY A 60 7.58 23.43 2.48
CA GLY A 60 9.03 23.60 2.35
C GLY A 60 9.73 22.32 1.88
N ASP A 61 11.04 22.42 1.69
CA ASP A 61 11.90 21.34 1.19
C ASP A 61 13.16 21.23 2.07
N PRO A 62 13.55 20.04 2.58
CA PRO A 62 12.93 18.72 2.40
C PRO A 62 11.88 18.35 3.45
N ILE A 63 11.16 17.26 3.19
CA ILE A 63 10.38 16.54 4.20
C ILE A 63 11.32 15.62 4.98
N TYR A 64 11.20 15.61 6.30
CA TYR A 64 11.96 14.74 7.21
C TYR A 64 11.05 13.72 7.87
N LEU A 65 11.60 12.54 8.12
CA LEU A 65 11.02 11.52 8.99
C LEU A 65 12.07 11.08 10.02
N THR A 66 11.64 10.81 11.25
CA THR A 66 12.53 10.26 12.26
C THR A 66 12.81 8.79 11.99
N TRP A 67 13.85 8.25 12.62
CA TRP A 67 14.11 6.82 12.55
C TRP A 67 12.96 6.01 13.17
N GLU A 68 12.41 6.48 14.30
CA GLU A 68 11.31 5.83 15.02
C GLU A 68 10.04 5.73 14.15
N GLU A 69 9.65 6.80 13.46
CA GLU A 69 8.49 6.78 12.55
C GLU A 69 8.64 5.70 11.46
N VAL A 70 9.82 5.61 10.86
CA VAL A 70 10.08 4.62 9.80
C VAL A 70 10.19 3.20 10.35
N ASP A 71 10.78 3.03 11.53
CA ASP A 71 10.94 1.72 12.17
C ASP A 71 9.59 1.14 12.59
N ALA A 72 8.73 1.96 13.21
CA ALA A 72 7.37 1.56 13.56
C ALA A 72 6.50 1.27 12.34
N LEU A 73 6.60 2.08 11.28
CA LEU A 73 5.91 1.80 10.02
C LEU A 73 6.31 0.42 9.47
N ARG A 74 7.62 0.13 9.43
CA ARG A 74 8.14 -1.17 8.97
C ARG A 74 7.66 -2.32 9.84
N PHE A 75 7.73 -2.16 11.16
CA PHE A 75 7.27 -3.17 12.10
C PHE A 75 5.78 -3.47 11.94
N PHE A 76 4.96 -2.43 11.80
CA PHE A 76 3.53 -2.58 11.54
C PHE A 76 3.29 -3.31 10.22
N ALA A 77 3.92 -2.83 9.14
CA ALA A 77 3.73 -3.35 7.79
C ALA A 77 4.07 -4.85 7.72
N ASP A 78 5.23 -5.24 8.27
CA ASP A 78 5.68 -6.64 8.35
C ASP A 78 4.70 -7.49 9.18
N SER A 79 4.28 -7.00 10.34
CA SER A 79 3.34 -7.71 11.21
C SER A 79 1.94 -7.86 10.59
N PHE A 80 1.53 -6.91 9.75
CA PHE A 80 0.20 -6.86 9.13
C PHE A 80 0.15 -7.63 7.80
N GLY A 81 1.29 -7.83 7.14
CA GLY A 81 1.36 -8.37 5.78
C GLY A 81 1.12 -7.29 4.72
N ALA A 82 1.67 -6.11 4.92
CA ALA A 82 1.58 -4.97 4.00
C ALA A 82 2.97 -4.44 3.63
N GLU A 83 3.06 -3.71 2.53
CA GLU A 83 4.23 -2.95 2.14
C GLU A 83 4.25 -1.58 2.85
N ALA A 84 5.40 -1.23 3.42
CA ALA A 84 5.61 0.08 4.04
C ALA A 84 5.87 1.15 2.97
N LEU A 85 5.05 2.21 2.95
CA LEU A 85 5.22 3.36 2.07
C LEU A 85 5.22 4.69 2.84
N ILE A 86 6.04 5.62 2.38
CA ILE A 86 6.00 7.01 2.76
C ILE A 86 5.32 7.78 1.63
N ALA A 87 4.19 8.40 1.93
CA ALA A 87 3.49 9.30 1.02
C ALA A 87 3.95 10.73 1.28
N ALA A 88 4.71 11.32 0.36
CA ALA A 88 5.22 12.67 0.43
C ALA A 88 4.40 13.63 -0.43
N ARG A 89 3.96 14.76 0.15
CA ARG A 89 3.19 15.80 -0.53
C ARG A 89 3.81 17.17 -0.33
N PHE A 90 4.44 17.70 -1.37
CA PHE A 90 4.90 19.09 -1.41
C PHE A 90 3.82 20.00 -1.97
N ASP A 91 3.69 21.23 -1.48
CA ASP A 91 2.70 22.19 -2.00
C ASP A 91 2.79 22.33 -3.53
N ARG A 92 1.60 22.27 -4.17
CA ARG A 92 1.35 22.33 -5.63
C ARG A 92 1.76 21.11 -6.45
N GLU A 93 2.39 20.09 -5.85
CA GLU A 93 2.68 18.82 -6.55
C GLU A 93 1.58 17.78 -6.31
N ASP A 94 1.70 16.58 -6.86
CA ASP A 94 0.87 15.44 -6.44
C ASP A 94 1.54 14.64 -5.32
N TRP A 95 0.88 13.58 -4.85
CA TRP A 95 1.49 12.62 -3.92
C TRP A 95 2.59 11.82 -4.62
N ALA A 96 3.67 11.58 -3.89
CA ALA A 96 4.80 10.77 -4.29
C ALA A 96 5.03 9.67 -3.25
N PHE A 97 5.12 8.42 -3.67
CA PHE A 97 5.24 7.26 -2.78
C PHE A 97 6.63 6.65 -2.87
N PHE A 98 7.18 6.29 -1.71
CA PHE A 98 8.50 5.70 -1.57
C PHE A 98 8.48 4.58 -0.54
N ALA A 99 9.10 3.45 -0.84
CA ALA A 99 9.52 2.52 0.19
C ALA A 99 10.62 3.17 1.05
N PRO A 100 10.70 2.84 2.35
CA PRO A 100 11.67 3.42 3.28
C PRO A 100 13.13 3.41 2.79
N HIS A 101 13.54 2.39 2.05
CA HIS A 101 14.92 2.24 1.56
C HIS A 101 15.26 3.18 0.40
N GLU A 102 14.26 3.77 -0.26
CA GLU A 102 14.43 4.71 -1.36
C GLU A 102 14.70 6.15 -0.86
N LEU A 103 14.47 6.40 0.43
CA LEU A 103 14.70 7.69 1.06
C LEU A 103 16.18 7.91 1.40
N HIS A 104 16.60 9.17 1.40
CA HIS A 104 17.95 9.53 1.83
C HIS A 104 18.04 9.38 3.36
N GLN A 105 18.83 8.41 3.84
CA GLN A 105 19.18 8.33 5.25
C GLN A 105 20.29 9.31 5.61
N THR A 106 20.05 10.11 6.64
CA THR A 106 21.03 11.05 7.19
C THR A 106 22.03 10.33 8.09
N PRO A 107 23.22 10.92 8.37
CA PRO A 107 24.19 10.32 9.28
C PRO A 107 23.68 10.04 10.69
N LYS A 108 22.58 10.70 11.10
CA LYS A 108 21.94 10.49 12.41
C LYS A 108 20.87 9.38 12.39
N GLY A 109 20.68 8.69 11.28
CA GLY A 109 19.69 7.61 11.13
C GLY A 109 18.31 8.05 10.64
N ASN A 110 17.96 9.34 10.76
CA ASN A 110 16.71 9.91 10.24
C ASN A 110 16.66 9.92 8.71
N PHE A 111 15.47 10.03 8.15
CA PHE A 111 15.22 10.00 6.70
C PHE A 111 14.78 11.37 6.19
N ARG A 112 15.00 11.60 4.90
CA ARG A 112 14.45 12.77 4.19
C ARG A 112 14.18 12.48 2.72
N VAL A 113 13.23 13.23 2.16
CA VAL A 113 12.99 13.32 0.73
C VAL A 113 12.96 14.78 0.30
N LYS A 114 13.68 15.08 -0.79
CA LYS A 114 13.64 16.40 -1.42
C LYS A 114 12.48 16.49 -2.41
N LYS A 115 11.97 17.69 -2.63
CA LYS A 115 10.92 17.96 -3.61
C LYS A 115 11.28 17.46 -5.00
N GLU A 116 12.50 17.74 -5.45
CA GLU A 116 13.02 17.31 -6.76
C GLU A 116 12.89 15.79 -6.94
N LYS A 117 13.44 15.00 -6.01
CA LYS A 117 13.30 13.54 -6.01
C LYS A 117 11.84 13.07 -5.97
N ALA A 118 10.98 13.73 -5.19
CA ALA A 118 9.55 13.40 -5.13
C ALA A 118 8.82 13.61 -6.47
N VAL A 119 9.23 14.63 -7.23
CA VAL A 119 8.68 14.92 -8.55
C VAL A 119 9.26 13.97 -9.61
N GLU A 120 10.55 13.68 -9.56
CA GLU A 120 11.24 12.92 -10.62
C GLU A 120 11.15 11.40 -10.47
N GLU A 121 11.24 10.90 -9.24
CA GLU A 121 11.40 9.46 -8.95
C GLU A 121 10.24 8.88 -8.13
N GLY A 122 9.36 9.72 -7.58
CA GLY A 122 8.28 9.25 -6.73
C GLY A 122 7.19 8.55 -7.52
N ARG A 123 6.85 7.32 -7.10
CA ARG A 123 5.67 6.60 -7.61
C ARG A 123 4.42 7.45 -7.38
N ARG A 124 3.47 7.39 -8.31
CA ARG A 124 2.13 7.97 -8.23
C ARG A 124 1.14 6.91 -7.75
N ILE A 125 -0.07 7.35 -7.40
CA ILE A 125 -1.13 6.42 -6.96
C ILE A 125 -1.42 5.35 -8.02
N ALA A 126 -1.42 5.73 -9.30
CA ALA A 126 -1.64 4.79 -10.40
C ALA A 126 -0.54 3.70 -10.46
N ASP A 127 0.69 4.02 -10.07
CA ASP A 127 1.81 3.08 -10.06
C ASP A 127 1.80 2.16 -8.82
N LEU A 128 0.82 2.33 -7.91
CA LEU A 128 0.63 1.45 -6.76
C LEU A 128 -0.36 0.32 -7.03
N LEU A 129 -1.21 0.49 -8.05
CA LEU A 129 -2.03 -0.61 -8.51
C LEU A 129 -1.11 -1.62 -9.17
N PRO A 130 -1.28 -2.93 -8.93
CA PRO A 130 -0.60 -3.92 -9.74
C PRO A 130 -0.96 -3.68 -11.20
N ASP A 131 0.02 -3.79 -12.10
CA ASP A 131 -0.21 -3.72 -13.54
C ASP A 131 -1.34 -4.71 -13.88
N ASP A 132 -2.43 -4.20 -14.45
CA ASP A 132 -3.64 -4.98 -14.69
C ASP A 132 -3.36 -6.24 -15.54
N GLU A 133 -3.38 -7.44 -14.94
CA GLU A 133 -4.41 -8.50 -15.16
C GLU A 133 -3.96 -9.93 -14.79
N ASP A 134 -2.68 -10.30 -14.80
CA ASP A 134 -2.28 -11.71 -14.61
C ASP A 134 -2.26 -12.17 -13.15
N GLU A 135 -1.91 -11.31 -12.18
CA GLU A 135 -1.84 -11.75 -10.77
C GLU A 135 -3.20 -11.80 -10.06
N ARG A 136 -4.13 -10.87 -10.36
CA ARG A 136 -5.48 -10.90 -9.76
C ARG A 136 -6.31 -12.09 -10.23
N ARG A 137 -6.03 -12.63 -11.42
CA ARG A 137 -6.78 -13.75 -11.99
C ARG A 137 -6.33 -15.11 -11.46
N ASN A 138 -5.26 -15.13 -10.67
CA ASN A 138 -4.65 -16.35 -10.15
C ASN A 138 -4.93 -16.54 -8.66
N ASP A 139 -6.01 -15.98 -8.09
CA ASP A 139 -6.47 -16.56 -6.82
C ASP A 139 -7.02 -17.96 -7.10
N PRO A 140 -6.47 -19.04 -6.50
CA PRO A 140 -6.89 -20.39 -6.82
C PRO A 140 -8.36 -20.67 -6.50
N SER A 141 -8.95 -19.93 -5.56
CA SER A 141 -10.37 -20.04 -5.21
C SER A 141 -11.27 -19.34 -6.22
N GLU A 142 -10.88 -18.16 -6.70
CA GLU A 142 -11.60 -17.46 -7.76
C GLU A 142 -11.55 -18.22 -9.08
N VAL A 143 -10.38 -18.77 -9.44
CA VAL A 143 -10.23 -19.62 -10.62
C VAL A 143 -11.09 -20.89 -10.48
N ALA A 144 -11.06 -21.55 -9.32
CA ALA A 144 -11.92 -22.71 -9.06
C ALA A 144 -13.41 -22.36 -9.23
N ASN A 145 -13.86 -21.20 -8.77
CA ASN A 145 -15.25 -20.74 -8.94
C ASN A 145 -15.60 -20.46 -10.40
N ALA A 146 -14.71 -19.84 -11.16
CA ALA A 146 -14.91 -19.61 -12.60
C ALA A 146 -15.02 -20.93 -13.38
N VAL A 147 -14.22 -21.94 -13.02
CA VAL A 147 -14.32 -23.29 -13.58
C VAL A 147 -15.65 -23.96 -13.23
N ARG A 148 -16.10 -23.88 -11.97
CA ARG A 148 -17.41 -24.42 -11.54
C ARG A 148 -18.59 -23.79 -12.25
N GLN A 149 -18.52 -22.48 -12.51
CA GLN A 149 -19.55 -21.75 -13.25
C GLN A 149 -19.51 -22.00 -14.76
N GLY A 150 -18.54 -22.79 -15.25
CA GLY A 150 -18.36 -23.08 -16.67
C GLY A 150 -17.85 -21.90 -17.49
N VAL A 151 -17.33 -20.87 -16.82
CA VAL A 151 -16.76 -19.66 -17.47
C VAL A 151 -15.36 -19.95 -17.99
N LEU A 152 -14.62 -20.83 -17.30
CA LEU A 152 -13.24 -21.22 -17.61
C LEU A 152 -13.11 -22.74 -17.69
N SER A 153 -12.27 -23.26 -18.59
CA SER A 153 -11.98 -24.70 -18.63
C SER A 153 -10.91 -25.10 -17.61
N TYR A 154 -10.90 -26.37 -17.20
CA TYR A 154 -9.83 -26.89 -16.33
C TYR A 154 -8.43 -26.78 -16.96
N ALA A 155 -8.33 -26.84 -18.29
CA ALA A 155 -7.07 -26.72 -19.00
C ALA A 155 -6.55 -25.28 -18.94
N ASP A 156 -7.40 -24.31 -19.26
CA ASP A 156 -7.05 -22.90 -19.22
C ASP A 156 -6.72 -22.47 -17.78
N ALA A 157 -7.47 -22.96 -16.79
CA ALA A 157 -7.19 -22.73 -15.37
C ALA A 157 -5.82 -23.28 -14.93
N GLY A 158 -5.37 -24.39 -15.49
CA GLY A 158 -4.05 -24.97 -15.18
C GLY A 158 -2.90 -24.18 -15.79
N GLU A 159 -3.11 -23.55 -16.94
CA GLU A 159 -2.11 -22.71 -17.62
C GLU A 159 -1.92 -21.34 -16.95
N MET A 160 -2.86 -20.95 -16.07
CA MET A 160 -2.81 -19.69 -15.34
C MET A 160 -1.81 -19.70 -14.16
N PHE A 161 -1.30 -20.87 -13.77
CA PHE A 161 -0.44 -21.02 -12.58
C PHE A 161 0.93 -21.61 -12.92
N ASP A 162 2.00 -20.87 -12.59
CA ASP A 162 3.38 -21.31 -12.79
C ASP A 162 3.95 -22.09 -11.59
N SER A 163 3.35 -21.96 -10.40
CA SER A 163 3.80 -22.61 -9.17
C SER A 163 3.07 -23.92 -8.90
N THR A 164 3.82 -24.92 -8.43
CA THR A 164 3.24 -26.20 -7.97
C THR A 164 2.36 -26.01 -6.74
N ASP A 165 2.65 -25.00 -5.90
CA ASP A 165 1.84 -24.72 -4.71
C ASP A 165 0.51 -24.06 -5.06
N ASP A 166 0.48 -23.21 -6.09
CA ASP A 166 -0.76 -22.59 -6.55
C ASP A 166 -1.66 -23.61 -7.29
N LEU A 167 -1.06 -24.50 -8.08
CA LEU A 167 -1.78 -25.63 -8.68
C LEU A 167 -2.39 -26.56 -7.62
N ARG A 168 -1.69 -26.80 -6.50
CA ARG A 168 -2.25 -27.55 -5.37
C ARG A 168 -3.38 -26.81 -4.70
N ALA A 169 -3.24 -25.50 -4.51
CA ALA A 169 -4.28 -24.66 -3.95
C ALA A 169 -5.51 -24.63 -4.85
N LEU A 170 -5.34 -24.60 -6.18
CA LEU A 170 -6.43 -24.66 -7.15
C LEU A 170 -7.17 -26.00 -7.07
N LEU A 171 -6.45 -27.11 -7.05
CA LEU A 171 -7.04 -28.44 -6.90
C LEU A 171 -7.80 -28.58 -5.57
N ALA A 172 -7.19 -28.14 -4.47
CA ALA A 172 -7.85 -28.14 -3.17
C ALA A 172 -9.10 -27.25 -3.16
N ALA A 173 -9.04 -26.08 -3.79
CA ALA A 173 -10.16 -25.16 -3.91
C ALA A 173 -11.27 -25.74 -4.77
N LEU A 174 -10.98 -26.50 -5.84
CA LEU A 174 -11.95 -27.21 -6.69
C LEU A 174 -12.62 -28.38 -5.95
N ASP A 175 -11.86 -29.12 -5.13
CA ASP A 175 -12.32 -30.30 -4.37
C ASP A 175 -13.11 -29.94 -3.10
N ALA A 176 -13.01 -28.70 -2.62
CA ALA A 176 -13.83 -28.22 -1.50
C ALA A 176 -15.30 -28.09 -1.95
N GLU A 177 -16.12 -29.12 -1.71
CA GLU A 177 -17.59 -29.02 -1.78
C GLU A 177 -18.12 -28.16 -0.61
N ASP A 178 -19.17 -27.37 -0.87
CA ASP A 178 -19.95 -26.63 0.15
C ASP A 178 -20.54 -27.56 1.24
#